data_AF-A0AAP0Q6R6-F1
#
_entry.id   AF-A0AAP0Q6R6-F1
#
_cell.length_a   1.000
_cell.length_b   1.000
_cell.length_c   1.000
_cell.angle_alpha   90.00
_cell.angle_beta   90.00
_cell.angle_gamma   90.00
#
_symmetry.space_group_name_H-M   'P 1'
#
loop_
_entity.id
_entity.type
_entity.pdbx_description
1 polymer ?
#
loop_
_entity_poly.entity_id
_entity_poly.type
_entity_poly.pdbx_seq_one_letter_code
_entity_poly.pdbx_strand_id
1 'polypeptide(L)'
;MEYGTGSLFFFFFFKSEMTLYIARETSKLWKRICKETSVEILLLAEKWKFLLAGLICQYIHGLAARGVHYFHRPGPTLQDVGFFLLPELGQDKAYISETVFTCVFVSFVLWTFHPFVFHSKRFYTVSLWCRVLACLVASQFLRIITFYSTQLPGPNYHCREGSKLARLPRPESVLEVLLINFPRGVLYGCGDLIFSSHMIFSLVFIRTYNKYGTKRWIKQLAWLVAVTQSLLIIASRKHYTVDIVVAWYTVNLVVFFVDSRLGELPDRTNGSPSPLLPMSIKDKDGRTKEENHKLLNGNSGDTADWRPRTQINGKLLEDGKNTVDAAVNGI
;
A
#
# COMPACT_ATOMS: atom_id res chain seq x y z
N MET A 1 -24.82 -32.81 -56.29
CA MET A 1 -23.84 -31.99 -55.54
C MET A 1 -24.48 -30.64 -55.25
N GLU A 2 -25.28 -30.53 -54.19
CA GLU A 2 -25.80 -29.23 -53.72
C GLU A 2 -25.75 -29.21 -52.19
N TYR A 3 -24.55 -29.06 -51.64
CA TYR A 3 -24.34 -28.88 -50.18
C TYR A 3 -23.20 -27.89 -49.89
N GLY A 4 -23.02 -26.85 -50.71
CA GLY A 4 -21.84 -25.96 -50.63
C GLY A 4 -22.10 -24.47 -50.32
N THR A 5 -23.26 -23.92 -50.68
CA THR A 5 -23.47 -22.46 -50.70
C THR A 5 -24.07 -21.90 -49.40
N GLY A 6 -24.89 -22.69 -48.69
CA GLY A 6 -25.49 -22.26 -47.42
C GLY A 6 -24.48 -22.07 -46.28
N SER A 7 -23.44 -22.90 -46.21
CA SER A 7 -22.46 -22.87 -45.12
C SER A 7 -21.49 -21.68 -45.20
N LEU A 8 -21.14 -21.23 -46.42
CA LEU A 8 -20.21 -20.11 -46.61
C LEU A 8 -20.88 -18.75 -46.31
N PHE A 9 -22.16 -18.61 -46.69
CA PHE A 9 -22.95 -17.41 -46.43
C PHE A 9 -23.24 -17.25 -44.92
N PHE A 10 -23.55 -18.35 -44.23
CA PHE A 10 -23.74 -18.37 -42.79
C PHE A 10 -22.45 -17.98 -42.04
N PHE A 11 -21.29 -18.46 -42.50
CA PHE A 11 -19.99 -18.16 -41.89
C PHE A 11 -19.59 -16.68 -42.08
N PHE A 12 -19.86 -16.10 -43.26
CA PHE A 12 -19.62 -14.68 -43.51
C PHE A 12 -20.55 -13.78 -42.71
N PHE A 13 -21.83 -14.15 -42.60
CA PHE A 13 -22.81 -13.41 -41.81
C PHE A 13 -22.47 -13.46 -40.32
N PHE A 14 -22.13 -14.64 -39.78
CA PHE A 14 -21.64 -14.78 -38.41
C PHE A 14 -20.36 -13.98 -38.14
N LYS A 15 -19.41 -13.98 -39.09
CA LYS A 15 -18.19 -13.19 -38.99
C LYS A 15 -18.50 -11.70 -38.98
N SER A 16 -19.43 -11.23 -39.81
CA SER A 16 -19.88 -9.82 -39.86
C SER A 16 -20.58 -9.39 -38.57
N GLU A 17 -21.58 -10.16 -38.11
CA GLU A 17 -22.29 -9.96 -36.84
C GLU A 17 -21.33 -9.95 -35.64
N MET A 18 -20.39 -10.91 -35.60
CA MET A 18 -19.37 -10.97 -34.57
C MET A 18 -18.43 -9.76 -34.62
N THR A 19 -18.05 -9.30 -35.80
CA THR A 19 -17.19 -8.11 -35.98
C THR A 19 -17.93 -6.83 -35.58
N LEU A 20 -19.21 -6.70 -35.90
CA LEU A 20 -20.06 -5.58 -35.50
C LEU A 20 -20.32 -5.57 -33.99
N TYR A 21 -20.54 -6.74 -33.38
CA TYR A 21 -20.66 -6.88 -31.94
C TYR A 21 -19.36 -6.50 -31.23
N ILE A 22 -18.20 -6.96 -31.72
CA ILE A 22 -16.88 -6.58 -31.21
C ILE A 22 -16.64 -5.07 -31.39
N ALA A 23 -16.99 -4.48 -32.53
CA ALA A 23 -16.86 -3.03 -32.77
C ALA A 23 -17.77 -2.21 -31.84
N ARG A 24 -18.97 -2.70 -31.54
CA ARG A 24 -19.93 -2.04 -30.65
C ARG A 24 -19.50 -2.15 -29.18
N GLU A 25 -19.03 -3.30 -28.75
CA GLU A 25 -18.51 -3.51 -27.39
C GLU A 25 -17.20 -2.74 -27.17
N THR A 26 -16.31 -2.69 -28.16
CA THR A 26 -15.10 -1.85 -28.10
C THR A 26 -15.46 -0.37 -28.07
N SER A 27 -16.46 0.10 -28.83
CA SER A 27 -16.95 1.49 -28.76
C SER A 27 -17.54 1.85 -27.39
N LYS A 28 -18.30 0.95 -26.76
CA LYS A 28 -18.85 1.15 -25.40
C LYS A 28 -17.73 1.18 -24.36
N LEU A 29 -16.79 0.23 -24.43
CA LEU A 29 -15.63 0.17 -23.55
C LEU A 29 -14.76 1.42 -23.70
N TRP A 30 -14.51 1.87 -24.93
CA TRP A 30 -13.74 3.07 -25.23
C TRP A 30 -14.37 4.32 -24.64
N LYS A 31 -15.66 4.57 -24.89
CA LYS A 31 -16.39 5.71 -24.30
C LYS A 31 -16.32 5.71 -22.77
N ARG A 32 -16.35 4.53 -22.17
CA ARG A 32 -16.26 4.35 -20.72
C ARG A 32 -14.86 4.63 -20.19
N ILE A 33 -13.83 4.07 -20.84
CA ILE A 33 -12.43 4.36 -20.52
C ILE A 33 -12.21 5.87 -20.61
N CYS A 34 -12.64 6.53 -21.69
CA CYS A 34 -12.55 7.98 -21.81
C CYS A 34 -13.19 8.71 -20.62
N LYS A 35 -14.42 8.33 -20.22
CA LYS A 35 -15.12 8.98 -19.11
C LYS A 35 -14.42 8.79 -17.75
N GLU A 36 -14.03 7.56 -17.41
CA GLU A 36 -13.32 7.30 -16.14
C GLU A 36 -11.93 7.95 -16.15
N THR A 37 -11.22 7.91 -17.28
CA THR A 37 -9.94 8.59 -17.46
C THR A 37 -10.08 10.11 -17.32
N SER A 38 -11.12 10.74 -17.85
CA SER A 38 -11.35 12.18 -17.64
C SER A 38 -11.51 12.54 -16.16
N VAL A 39 -12.27 11.75 -15.39
CA VAL A 39 -12.44 11.99 -13.95
C VAL A 39 -11.13 11.76 -13.19
N GLU A 40 -10.40 10.69 -13.51
CA GLU A 40 -9.11 10.39 -12.88
C GLU A 40 -8.05 11.44 -13.23
N ILE A 41 -8.05 12.01 -14.45
CA ILE A 41 -7.17 13.11 -14.83
C ILE A 41 -7.45 14.36 -14.01
N LEU A 42 -8.72 14.69 -13.77
CA LEU A 42 -9.07 15.84 -12.92
C LEU A 42 -8.59 15.64 -11.47
N LEU A 43 -8.80 14.43 -10.91
CA LEU A 43 -8.30 14.08 -9.58
C LEU A 43 -6.76 14.06 -9.53
N LEU A 44 -6.12 13.61 -10.61
CA LEU A 44 -4.68 13.64 -10.76
C LEU A 44 -4.17 15.08 -10.78
N ALA A 45 -4.80 15.97 -11.55
CA ALA A 45 -4.46 17.38 -11.61
C ALA A 45 -4.64 18.11 -10.27
N GLU A 46 -5.53 17.63 -9.41
CA GLU A 46 -5.67 18.14 -8.04
C GLU A 46 -4.57 17.60 -7.10
N LYS A 47 -4.26 16.30 -7.20
CA LYS A 47 -3.39 15.58 -6.24
C LYS A 47 -1.97 15.30 -6.73
N TRP A 48 -1.57 15.76 -7.92
CA TRP A 48 -0.29 15.43 -8.54
C TRP A 48 0.91 15.75 -7.65
N LYS A 49 0.85 16.82 -6.86
CA LYS A 49 1.91 17.20 -5.92
C LYS A 49 2.19 16.10 -4.89
N PHE A 50 1.15 15.45 -4.37
CA PHE A 50 1.30 14.36 -3.41
C PHE A 50 1.89 13.10 -4.06
N LEU A 51 1.45 12.78 -5.28
CA LEU A 51 2.01 11.65 -6.02
C LEU A 51 3.47 11.89 -6.39
N LEU A 52 3.79 13.09 -6.88
CA LEU A 52 5.15 13.49 -7.22
C LEU A 52 6.06 13.47 -5.98
N ALA A 53 5.59 14.02 -4.85
CA ALA A 53 6.31 13.94 -3.57
C ALA A 53 6.55 12.48 -3.16
N GLY A 54 5.54 11.62 -3.30
CA GLY A 54 5.68 10.18 -3.05
C GLY A 54 6.76 9.52 -3.91
N LEU A 55 6.78 9.82 -5.21
CA LEU A 55 7.78 9.30 -6.14
C LEU A 55 9.20 9.83 -5.84
N ILE A 56 9.34 11.11 -5.53
CA ILE A 56 10.60 11.70 -5.10
C ILE A 56 11.12 11.01 -3.83
N CYS A 57 10.25 10.76 -2.85
CA CYS A 57 10.62 10.02 -1.64
C CYS A 57 11.03 8.56 -1.94
N GLN A 58 10.41 7.88 -2.92
CA GLN A 58 10.87 6.55 -3.34
C GLN A 58 12.27 6.60 -3.96
N TYR A 59 12.56 7.63 -4.76
CA TYR A 59 13.89 7.84 -5.31
C TYR A 59 14.93 8.14 -4.21
N ILE A 60 14.60 9.00 -3.25
CA ILE A 60 15.45 9.29 -2.08
C ILE A 60 15.73 8.01 -1.28
N HIS A 61 14.72 7.17 -1.07
CA HIS A 61 14.92 5.87 -0.41
C HIS A 61 15.89 4.97 -1.20
N GLY A 62 15.77 4.91 -2.53
CA GLY A 62 16.72 4.17 -3.37
C GLY A 62 18.15 4.71 -3.27
N LEU A 63 18.30 6.04 -3.23
CA LEU A 63 19.58 6.71 -3.05
C LEU A 63 20.19 6.40 -1.68
N ALA A 64 19.38 6.43 -0.62
CA ALA A 64 19.76 6.09 0.74
C ALA A 64 20.21 4.63 0.87
N ALA A 65 19.48 3.69 0.27
CA ALA A 65 19.85 2.27 0.26
C ALA A 65 21.19 2.04 -0.45
N ARG A 66 21.43 2.71 -1.59
CA ARG A 66 22.73 2.69 -2.27
C ARG A 66 23.83 3.37 -1.43
N GLY A 67 23.49 4.46 -0.74
CA GLY A 67 24.38 5.17 0.17
C GLY A 67 24.93 4.26 1.26
N VAL A 68 24.07 3.46 1.90
CA VAL A 68 24.50 2.50 2.93
C VAL A 68 25.38 1.39 2.39
N HIS A 69 25.21 0.98 1.14
CA HIS A 69 26.09 -0.01 0.52
C HIS A 69 27.55 0.48 0.43
N TYR A 70 27.81 1.78 0.26
CA TYR A 70 29.18 2.30 0.35
C TYR A 70 29.79 2.19 1.77
N PHE A 71 28.95 2.24 2.80
CA PHE A 71 29.40 2.08 4.20
C PHE A 71 29.47 0.61 4.64
N HIS A 72 28.93 -0.30 3.83
CA HIS A 72 28.86 -1.72 4.15
C HIS A 72 30.22 -2.33 4.45
N ARG A 73 30.33 -2.98 5.60
CA ARG A 73 31.48 -3.80 5.97
C ARG A 73 31.07 -5.27 5.97
N PRO A 74 31.65 -6.12 5.10
CA PRO A 74 31.43 -7.55 5.15
C PRO A 74 31.99 -8.07 6.48
N GLY A 75 31.29 -9.05 7.03
CA GLY A 75 31.60 -9.72 8.28
C GLY A 75 30.89 -11.07 8.34
N PRO A 76 31.10 -11.85 9.40
CA PRO A 76 30.38 -13.11 9.60
C PRO A 76 28.87 -12.84 9.72
N THR A 77 28.08 -13.76 9.19
CA THR A 77 26.61 -13.69 9.28
C THR A 77 26.16 -13.82 10.74
N LEU A 78 25.16 -13.02 11.15
CA LEU A 78 24.61 -13.13 12.49
C LEU A 78 23.88 -14.46 12.70
N GLN A 79 23.83 -14.88 13.96
CA GLN A 79 22.98 -15.99 14.37
C GLN A 79 21.51 -15.57 14.22
N ASP A 80 20.75 -16.35 13.46
CA ASP A 80 19.38 -16.05 13.13
C ASP A 80 18.53 -17.31 13.24
N VAL A 81 17.41 -17.21 13.97
CA VAL A 81 16.53 -18.34 14.26
C VAL A 81 15.90 -18.89 12.98
N GLY A 82 15.52 -18.03 12.04
CA GLY A 82 14.96 -18.49 10.78
C GLY A 82 16.01 -19.13 9.89
N PHE A 83 17.28 -18.74 10.04
CA PHE A 83 18.35 -19.41 9.34
C PHE A 83 18.62 -20.81 9.85
N PHE A 84 18.40 -21.04 11.14
CA PHE A 84 18.44 -22.36 11.75
C PHE A 84 17.22 -23.22 11.37
N LEU A 85 16.02 -22.62 11.35
CA LEU A 85 14.77 -23.36 11.09
C LEU A 85 14.51 -23.65 9.61
N LEU A 86 14.92 -22.77 8.70
CA LEU A 86 14.63 -22.90 7.28
C LEU A 86 15.87 -23.39 6.51
N PRO A 87 15.72 -24.42 5.65
CA PRO A 87 16.80 -24.86 4.80
C PRO A 87 17.19 -23.76 3.83
N GLU A 88 18.49 -23.63 3.57
CA GLU A 88 18.98 -22.68 2.58
C GLU A 88 18.57 -23.10 1.18
N LEU A 89 18.08 -22.14 0.39
CA LEU A 89 17.68 -22.40 -1.00
C LEU A 89 18.88 -22.57 -1.94
N GLY A 90 20.04 -22.05 -1.55
CA GLY A 90 21.24 -21.93 -2.40
C GLY A 90 21.20 -20.70 -3.31
N GLN A 91 22.38 -20.35 -3.86
CA GLN A 91 22.57 -19.19 -4.73
C GLN A 91 21.78 -19.32 -6.04
N ASP A 92 21.72 -20.52 -6.62
CA ASP A 92 21.04 -20.79 -7.89
C ASP A 92 19.53 -20.56 -7.83
N LYS A 93 18.93 -20.71 -6.65
CA LYS A 93 17.48 -20.56 -6.42
C LYS A 93 17.12 -19.24 -5.74
N ALA A 94 18.09 -18.36 -5.49
CA ALA A 94 17.85 -17.08 -4.82
C ALA A 94 16.91 -16.15 -5.63
N TYR A 95 16.74 -16.37 -6.93
CA TYR A 95 15.82 -15.62 -7.78
C TYR A 95 14.34 -15.90 -7.45
N ILE A 96 14.01 -17.07 -6.87
CA ILE A 96 12.61 -17.48 -6.63
C ILE A 96 11.87 -16.45 -5.77
N SER A 97 12.52 -15.91 -4.73
CA SER A 97 11.91 -14.88 -3.87
C SER A 97 11.71 -13.55 -4.60
N GLU A 98 12.59 -13.17 -5.55
CA GLU A 98 12.36 -12.00 -6.42
C GLU A 98 11.20 -12.24 -7.38
N THR A 99 11.09 -13.44 -7.94
CA THR A 99 10.00 -13.79 -8.86
C THR A 99 8.66 -13.68 -8.16
N VAL A 100 8.53 -14.24 -6.94
CA VAL A 100 7.29 -14.13 -6.14
C VAL A 100 6.97 -12.66 -5.84
N PHE A 101 7.95 -11.87 -5.39
CA PHE A 101 7.75 -10.44 -5.15
C PHE A 101 7.30 -9.71 -6.42
N THR A 102 7.97 -9.95 -7.55
CA THR A 102 7.62 -9.37 -8.85
C THR A 102 6.20 -9.74 -9.26
N CYS A 103 5.80 -11.00 -9.07
CA CYS A 103 4.43 -11.44 -9.33
C CYS A 103 3.41 -10.69 -8.46
N VAL A 104 3.68 -10.50 -7.17
CA VAL A 104 2.83 -9.71 -6.26
C VAL A 104 2.74 -8.25 -6.73
N PHE A 105 3.88 -7.64 -7.05
CA PHE A 105 3.96 -6.25 -7.51
C PHE A 105 3.16 -6.04 -8.79
N VAL A 106 3.42 -6.84 -9.84
CA VAL A 106 2.72 -6.73 -11.12
C VAL A 106 1.23 -7.02 -10.98
N SER A 107 0.86 -8.06 -10.21
CA SER A 107 -0.55 -8.38 -9.97
C SER A 107 -1.30 -7.25 -9.27
N PHE A 108 -0.67 -6.59 -8.31
CA PHE A 108 -1.26 -5.43 -7.63
C PHE A 108 -1.43 -4.25 -8.58
N VAL A 109 -0.38 -3.89 -9.34
CA VAL A 109 -0.46 -2.79 -10.32
C VAL A 109 -1.56 -3.05 -11.35
N LEU A 110 -1.61 -4.26 -11.94
CA LEU A 110 -2.68 -4.64 -12.87
C LEU A 110 -4.07 -4.53 -12.22
N TRP A 111 -4.20 -4.94 -10.96
CA TRP A 111 -5.45 -4.79 -10.22
C TRP A 111 -5.83 -3.32 -9.97
N THR A 112 -4.88 -2.41 -9.79
CA THR A 112 -5.22 -0.98 -9.63
C THR A 112 -5.91 -0.38 -10.85
N PHE A 113 -5.65 -0.93 -12.06
CA PHE A 113 -6.32 -0.51 -13.29
C PHE A 113 -7.63 -1.27 -13.59
N HIS A 114 -8.02 -2.21 -12.72
CA HIS A 114 -9.27 -2.96 -12.84
C HIS A 114 -10.52 -2.07 -13.00
N PRO A 115 -10.68 -0.90 -12.34
CA PRO A 115 -11.84 -0.02 -12.52
C PRO A 115 -12.02 0.51 -13.95
N PHE A 116 -10.94 0.65 -14.72
CA PHE A 116 -11.00 1.11 -16.12
C PHE A 116 -11.54 0.02 -17.06
N VAL A 117 -11.21 -1.24 -16.78
CA VAL A 117 -11.57 -2.39 -17.63
C VAL A 117 -12.92 -3.00 -17.21
N PHE A 118 -13.14 -3.18 -15.91
CA PHE A 118 -14.31 -3.88 -15.37
C PHE A 118 -15.29 -2.92 -14.70
N HIS A 119 -16.58 -3.26 -14.66
CA HIS A 119 -17.70 -2.43 -14.14
C HIS A 119 -17.62 -2.02 -12.64
N SER A 120 -16.50 -2.26 -11.96
CA SER A 120 -16.33 -2.04 -10.52
C SER A 120 -15.97 -0.58 -10.20
N LYS A 121 -16.96 0.19 -9.75
CA LYS A 121 -16.81 1.59 -9.30
C LYS A 121 -16.50 1.70 -7.80
N ARG A 122 -15.48 1.01 -7.27
CA ARG A 122 -15.28 0.97 -5.81
C ARG A 122 -14.29 2.01 -5.29
N PHE A 123 -13.28 2.35 -6.07
CA PHE A 123 -12.25 3.32 -5.68
C PHE A 123 -11.72 4.07 -6.89
N TYR A 124 -11.21 5.28 -6.67
CA TYR A 124 -10.40 6.00 -7.66
C TYR A 124 -8.94 5.58 -7.54
N THR A 125 -8.33 5.30 -8.68
CA THR A 125 -6.95 4.86 -8.84
C THR A 125 -5.97 5.88 -8.27
N VAL A 126 -6.15 7.17 -8.60
CA VAL A 126 -5.32 8.26 -8.06
C VAL A 126 -5.39 8.30 -6.54
N SER A 127 -6.59 8.21 -5.97
CA SER A 127 -6.76 8.30 -4.52
C SER A 127 -6.25 7.06 -3.78
N LEU A 128 -6.31 5.89 -4.41
CA LEU A 128 -5.69 4.66 -3.91
C LEU A 128 -4.17 4.81 -3.87
N TRP A 129 -3.56 5.25 -4.96
CA TRP A 129 -2.11 5.44 -5.06
C TRP A 129 -1.59 6.52 -4.11
N CYS A 130 -2.34 7.60 -3.86
CA CYS A 130 -1.98 8.56 -2.81
C CYS A 130 -1.83 7.89 -1.44
N ARG A 131 -2.75 6.98 -1.06
CA ARG A 131 -2.68 6.25 0.21
C ARG A 131 -1.53 5.24 0.24
N VAL A 132 -1.39 4.46 -0.83
CA VAL A 132 -0.30 3.48 -0.97
C VAL A 132 1.05 4.19 -0.86
N LEU A 133 1.25 5.29 -1.59
CA LEU A 133 2.47 6.08 -1.52
C LEU A 133 2.68 6.69 -0.13
N ALA A 134 1.64 7.19 0.54
CA ALA A 134 1.77 7.69 1.91
C ALA A 134 2.27 6.60 2.88
N CYS A 135 1.67 5.39 2.83
CA CYS A 135 2.12 4.25 3.62
C CYS A 135 3.56 3.84 3.29
N LEU A 136 3.91 3.81 2.00
CA LEU A 136 5.26 3.50 1.55
C LEU A 136 6.25 4.55 2.03
N VAL A 137 5.99 5.84 1.85
CA VAL A 137 6.88 6.93 2.28
C VAL A 137 7.12 6.88 3.79
N ALA A 138 6.06 6.72 4.59
CA ALA A 138 6.21 6.61 6.04
C ALA A 138 7.06 5.39 6.44
N SER A 139 6.80 4.22 5.84
CA SER A 139 7.56 2.99 6.11
C SER A 139 9.02 3.11 5.66
N GLN A 140 9.26 3.68 4.47
CA GLN A 140 10.62 3.87 3.95
C GLN A 140 11.41 4.91 4.75
N PHE A 141 10.76 5.96 5.28
CA PHE A 141 11.42 6.92 6.14
C PHE A 141 11.91 6.28 7.44
N LEU A 142 11.05 5.48 8.09
CA LEU A 142 11.45 4.70 9.26
C LEU A 142 12.61 3.76 8.94
N ARG A 143 12.57 3.11 7.77
CA ARG A 143 13.64 2.25 7.28
C ARG A 143 14.97 2.97 7.07
N ILE A 144 14.95 4.16 6.45
CA ILE A 144 16.15 4.98 6.25
C ILE A 144 16.80 5.28 7.59
N ILE A 145 16.01 5.67 8.59
CA ILE A 145 16.53 5.94 9.94
C ILE A 145 17.21 4.69 10.51
N THR A 146 16.55 3.53 10.47
CA THR A 146 17.10 2.31 11.08
C THR A 146 18.42 1.86 10.47
N PHE A 147 18.52 1.80 9.14
CA PHE A 147 19.74 1.29 8.51
C PHE A 147 20.91 2.30 8.53
N TYR A 148 20.63 3.60 8.72
CA TYR A 148 21.69 4.60 8.93
C TYR A 148 22.13 4.65 10.39
N SER A 149 21.22 4.39 11.33
CA SER A 149 21.55 4.30 12.75
C SER A 149 22.36 3.05 13.10
N THR A 150 22.10 1.92 12.45
CA THR A 150 22.79 0.66 12.75
C THR A 150 23.03 -0.13 11.48
N GLN A 151 24.29 -0.50 11.24
CA GLN A 151 24.72 -1.30 10.10
C GLN A 151 25.17 -2.67 10.57
N LEU A 152 24.55 -3.72 10.04
CA LEU A 152 24.94 -5.10 10.27
C LEU A 152 25.45 -5.73 8.95
N PRO A 153 26.27 -6.79 9.02
CA PRO A 153 26.71 -7.53 7.85
C PRO A 153 25.53 -8.21 7.16
N GLY A 154 25.46 -8.12 5.83
CA GLY A 154 24.34 -8.58 5.04
C GLY A 154 24.39 -10.10 4.86
N PRO A 155 23.25 -10.83 4.99
CA PRO A 155 23.26 -12.29 4.95
C PRO A 155 23.43 -12.87 3.54
N ASN A 156 23.22 -12.04 2.51
CA ASN A 156 23.17 -12.44 1.10
C ASN A 156 24.55 -12.87 0.60
N TYR A 157 24.59 -13.91 -0.24
CA TYR A 157 25.81 -14.53 -0.75
C TYR A 157 26.79 -13.51 -1.37
N HIS A 158 26.27 -12.52 -2.11
CA HIS A 158 27.10 -11.51 -2.77
C HIS A 158 27.65 -10.42 -1.82
N CYS A 159 27.19 -10.38 -0.56
CA CYS A 159 27.63 -9.44 0.46
C CYS A 159 28.65 -10.04 1.44
N ARG A 160 28.94 -11.34 1.34
CA ARG A 160 29.90 -12.04 2.19
C ARG A 160 31.34 -11.68 1.83
N GLU A 161 32.24 -11.91 2.79
CA GLU A 161 33.68 -11.75 2.60
C GLU A 161 34.16 -12.56 1.38
N GLY A 162 35.01 -11.95 0.55
CA GLY A 162 35.53 -12.55 -0.69
C GLY A 162 34.70 -12.26 -1.96
N SER A 163 33.48 -11.74 -1.85
CA SER A 163 32.70 -11.32 -3.01
C SER A 163 33.14 -9.94 -3.53
N LYS A 164 33.30 -9.83 -4.86
CA LYS A 164 33.60 -8.55 -5.54
C LYS A 164 32.48 -7.50 -5.41
N LEU A 165 31.26 -7.93 -5.06
CA LEU A 165 30.08 -7.07 -4.92
C LEU A 165 29.82 -6.64 -3.46
N ALA A 166 30.58 -7.18 -2.50
CA ALA A 166 30.36 -6.91 -1.08
C ALA A 166 30.67 -5.46 -0.72
N ARG A 167 31.72 -4.86 -1.31
CA ARG A 167 32.05 -3.44 -1.16
C ARG A 167 31.98 -2.74 -2.51
N LEU A 168 31.22 -1.66 -2.57
CA LEU A 168 31.29 -0.74 -3.70
C LEU A 168 32.60 0.07 -3.63
N PRO A 169 33.29 0.29 -4.76
CA PRO A 169 34.42 1.21 -4.80
C PRO A 169 33.96 2.63 -4.46
N ARG A 170 34.87 3.48 -3.98
CA ARG A 170 34.55 4.89 -3.67
C ARG A 170 34.02 5.57 -4.95
N PRO A 171 32.88 6.27 -4.90
CA PRO A 171 32.29 6.89 -6.08
C PRO A 171 33.24 7.96 -6.63
N GLU A 172 33.50 7.92 -7.93
CA GLU A 172 34.39 8.90 -8.59
C GLU A 172 33.66 10.23 -8.86
N SER A 173 32.33 10.22 -8.87
CA SER A 173 31.50 11.41 -9.06
C SER A 173 30.18 11.35 -8.27
N VAL A 174 29.67 12.52 -7.87
CA VAL A 174 28.32 12.66 -7.29
C VAL A 174 27.24 12.22 -8.27
N LEU A 175 27.51 12.31 -9.57
CA LEU A 175 26.62 11.85 -10.62
C LEU A 175 26.45 10.34 -10.59
N GLU A 176 27.49 9.56 -10.29
CA GLU A 176 27.40 8.11 -10.17
C GLU A 176 26.49 7.68 -9.01
N VAL A 177 26.52 8.43 -7.91
CA VAL A 177 25.66 8.18 -6.74
C VAL A 177 24.21 8.52 -7.06
N LEU A 178 23.96 9.66 -7.73
CA LEU A 178 22.63 10.11 -8.15
C LEU A 178 22.03 9.27 -9.28
N LEU A 179 22.82 8.86 -10.27
CA LEU A 179 22.40 7.90 -11.30
C LEU A 179 22.43 6.49 -10.70
N ILE A 180 21.37 6.19 -9.92
CA ILE A 180 21.05 4.84 -9.50
C ILE A 180 20.91 4.01 -10.78
N ASN A 181 21.85 3.09 -11.02
CA ASN A 181 21.66 2.02 -11.99
C ASN A 181 20.53 1.12 -11.45
N PHE A 182 19.28 1.57 -11.60
CA PHE A 182 18.06 1.04 -10.98
C PHE A 182 17.99 -0.49 -10.95
N PRO A 183 18.19 -1.22 -12.08
CA PRO A 183 18.11 -2.68 -12.04
C PRO A 183 19.23 -3.31 -11.22
N ARG A 184 20.46 -2.77 -11.25
CA ARG A 184 21.59 -3.37 -10.53
C ARG A 184 21.60 -3.00 -9.05
N GLY A 185 21.24 -1.75 -8.72
CA GLY A 185 21.19 -1.26 -7.34
C GLY A 185 20.05 -1.85 -6.52
N VAL A 186 18.91 -2.18 -7.15
CA VAL A 186 17.78 -2.82 -6.47
C VAL A 186 18.03 -4.32 -6.23
N LEU A 187 18.70 -5.01 -7.16
CA LEU A 187 18.98 -6.45 -7.03
C LEU A 187 20.24 -6.79 -6.24
N TYR A 188 21.27 -5.94 -6.27
CA TYR A 188 22.59 -6.22 -5.68
C TYR A 188 23.01 -5.20 -4.62
N GLY A 189 22.06 -4.67 -3.85
CA GLY A 189 22.36 -3.81 -2.71
C GLY A 189 22.86 -4.63 -1.51
N CYS A 190 24.03 -4.26 -0.96
CA CYS A 190 24.52 -4.81 0.30
C CYS A 190 24.37 -3.84 1.46
N GLY A 191 24.14 -4.40 2.65
CA GLY A 191 23.77 -3.68 3.86
C GLY A 191 22.66 -4.43 4.57
N ASP A 192 22.70 -4.52 5.88
CA ASP A 192 21.54 -5.00 6.62
C ASP A 192 20.49 -3.88 6.68
N LEU A 193 19.63 -3.90 5.67
CA LEU A 193 18.57 -2.93 5.51
C LEU A 193 17.43 -3.34 6.44
N ILE A 194 17.62 -3.14 7.75
CA ILE A 194 16.60 -3.37 8.80
C ILE A 194 15.29 -2.75 8.30
N PHE A 195 14.26 -3.58 8.28
CA PHE A 195 13.05 -3.52 7.42
C PHE A 195 13.26 -4.01 5.98
N SER A 196 12.70 -5.17 5.63
CA SER A 196 12.71 -5.62 4.24
C SER A 196 11.80 -4.78 3.33
N SER A 197 12.34 -4.21 2.25
CA SER A 197 11.54 -3.53 1.21
C SER A 197 10.50 -4.44 0.61
N HIS A 198 10.88 -5.67 0.28
CA HIS A 198 9.97 -6.66 -0.32
C HIS A 198 8.74 -6.86 0.57
N MET A 199 8.96 -6.95 1.88
CA MET A 199 7.87 -7.09 2.84
C MET A 199 7.06 -5.79 3.00
N ILE A 200 7.71 -4.62 3.02
CA ILE A 200 7.00 -3.32 3.04
C ILE A 200 6.03 -3.22 1.87
N PHE A 201 6.52 -3.41 0.63
CA PHE A 201 5.70 -3.32 -0.57
C PHE A 201 4.60 -4.39 -0.58
N SER A 202 4.94 -5.66 -0.36
CA SER A 202 3.96 -6.75 -0.37
C SER A 202 2.87 -6.58 0.68
N LEU A 203 3.22 -6.22 1.92
CA LEU A 203 2.23 -6.03 2.99
C LEU A 203 1.32 -4.82 2.73
N VAL A 204 1.87 -3.69 2.26
CA VAL A 204 1.05 -2.53 1.87
C VAL A 204 0.07 -2.92 0.76
N PHE A 205 0.52 -3.65 -0.26
CA PHE A 205 -0.33 -4.08 -1.38
C PHE A 205 -1.41 -5.07 -0.93
N ILE A 206 -1.05 -6.09 -0.16
CA ILE A 206 -1.96 -7.12 0.33
C ILE A 206 -3.00 -6.52 1.27
N ARG A 207 -2.61 -5.62 2.18
CA ARG A 207 -3.58 -4.91 3.04
C ARG A 207 -4.52 -4.01 2.25
N THR A 208 -3.97 -3.29 1.27
CA THR A 208 -4.77 -2.44 0.36
C THR A 208 -5.79 -3.30 -0.39
N TYR A 209 -5.38 -4.45 -0.94
CA TYR A 209 -6.28 -5.40 -1.59
C TYR A 209 -7.27 -6.01 -0.59
N ASN A 210 -6.87 -6.29 0.64
CA ASN A 210 -7.76 -6.84 1.66
C ASN A 210 -8.90 -5.86 2.00
N LYS A 211 -8.59 -4.55 2.04
CA LYS A 211 -9.57 -3.48 2.29
C LYS A 211 -10.49 -3.25 1.10
N TYR A 212 -9.94 -3.02 -0.10
CA TYR A 212 -10.71 -2.59 -1.26
C TYR A 212 -11.13 -3.73 -2.21
N GLY A 213 -10.44 -4.86 -2.18
CA GLY A 213 -10.72 -6.03 -2.99
C GLY A 213 -12.07 -6.68 -2.67
N THR A 214 -12.67 -7.32 -3.66
CA THR A 214 -14.00 -7.95 -3.56
C THR A 214 -13.92 -9.46 -3.38
N LYS A 215 -12.99 -10.14 -4.06
CA LYS A 215 -12.90 -11.60 -4.11
C LYS A 215 -12.23 -12.18 -2.84
N ARG A 216 -13.01 -12.87 -2.00
CA ARG A 216 -12.55 -13.46 -0.72
C ARG A 216 -11.40 -14.46 -0.89
N TRP A 217 -11.47 -15.32 -1.91
CA TRP A 217 -10.42 -16.32 -2.17
C TRP A 217 -9.08 -15.66 -2.53
N ILE A 218 -9.10 -14.55 -3.29
CA ILE A 218 -7.88 -13.79 -3.61
C ILE A 218 -7.30 -13.16 -2.35
N LYS A 219 -8.14 -12.68 -1.42
CA LYS A 219 -7.66 -12.15 -0.13
C LYS A 219 -6.91 -13.21 0.67
N GLN A 220 -7.46 -14.42 0.76
CA GLN A 220 -6.81 -15.55 1.45
C GLN A 220 -5.50 -15.94 0.75
N LEU A 221 -5.52 -16.06 -0.58
CA LEU A 221 -4.33 -16.34 -1.37
C LEU A 221 -3.26 -15.26 -1.19
N ALA A 222 -3.64 -13.99 -1.17
CA ALA A 222 -2.72 -12.88 -0.96
C ALA A 222 -2.02 -12.97 0.40
N TRP A 223 -2.75 -13.28 1.47
CA TRP A 223 -2.15 -13.50 2.79
C TRP A 223 -1.22 -14.73 2.82
N LEU A 224 -1.64 -15.83 2.19
CA LEU A 224 -0.78 -17.02 2.05
C LEU A 224 0.51 -16.68 1.32
N VAL A 225 0.42 -15.94 0.20
CA VAL A 225 1.59 -15.48 -0.56
C VAL A 225 2.49 -14.59 0.27
N ALA A 226 1.95 -13.70 1.13
CA ALA A 226 2.76 -12.90 2.05
C ALA A 226 3.58 -13.76 3.03
N VAL A 227 2.97 -14.80 3.60
CA VAL A 227 3.65 -15.73 4.51
C VAL A 227 4.70 -16.53 3.75
N THR A 228 4.34 -17.11 2.60
CA THR A 228 5.28 -17.86 1.77
C THR A 228 6.46 -17.00 1.30
N GLN A 229 6.20 -15.74 0.89
CA GLN A 229 7.23 -14.79 0.50
C GLN A 229 8.16 -14.48 1.69
N SER A 230 7.62 -14.32 2.89
CA SER A 230 8.42 -14.11 4.12
C SER A 230 9.41 -15.26 4.33
N LEU A 231 8.93 -16.51 4.26
CA LEU A 231 9.77 -17.70 4.41
C LEU A 231 10.83 -17.81 3.31
N LEU A 232 10.45 -17.54 2.05
CA LEU A 232 11.37 -17.59 0.91
C LEU A 232 12.47 -16.52 0.99
N ILE A 233 12.18 -15.34 1.52
CA ILE A 233 13.19 -14.29 1.72
C ILE A 233 14.24 -14.74 2.74
N ILE A 234 13.83 -15.38 3.85
CA ILE A 234 14.73 -15.93 4.88
C ILE A 234 15.55 -17.09 4.32
N ALA A 235 14.89 -18.02 3.63
CA ALA A 235 15.52 -19.21 3.04
C ALA A 235 16.52 -18.85 1.93
N SER A 236 16.28 -17.74 1.20
CA SER A 236 17.21 -17.19 0.21
C SER A 236 18.36 -16.36 0.81
N ARG A 237 18.43 -16.27 2.15
CA ARG A 237 19.45 -15.52 2.90
C ARG A 237 19.52 -14.04 2.48
N LYS A 238 18.42 -13.45 2.04
CA LYS A 238 18.41 -12.03 1.60
C LYS A 238 18.28 -11.06 2.76
N HIS A 239 17.50 -11.44 3.76
CA HIS A 239 17.23 -10.68 4.97
C HIS A 239 17.28 -11.60 6.17
N TYR A 240 17.56 -11.04 7.33
CA TYR A 240 17.41 -11.74 8.60
C TYR A 240 15.92 -11.87 8.95
N THR A 241 15.60 -12.78 9.87
CA THR A 241 14.22 -12.91 10.39
C THR A 241 13.74 -11.63 11.03
N VAL A 242 14.63 -10.93 11.73
CA VAL A 242 14.30 -9.66 12.39
C VAL A 242 13.75 -8.66 11.37
N ASP A 243 14.36 -8.52 10.18
CA ASP A 243 13.89 -7.59 9.15
C ASP A 243 12.45 -7.85 8.71
N ILE A 244 12.05 -9.13 8.70
CA ILE A 244 10.73 -9.57 8.26
C ILE A 244 9.73 -9.38 9.38
N VAL A 245 10.02 -9.87 10.60
CA VAL A 245 9.16 -9.67 11.77
C VAL A 245 8.92 -8.18 12.00
N VAL A 246 9.98 -7.38 11.82
CA VAL A 246 9.96 -5.93 11.95
C VAL A 246 9.07 -5.26 10.91
N ALA A 247 9.18 -5.69 9.65
CA ALA A 247 8.26 -5.24 8.61
C ALA A 247 6.79 -5.62 8.92
N TRP A 248 6.52 -6.81 9.45
CA TRP A 248 5.16 -7.24 9.79
C TRP A 248 4.50 -6.34 10.84
N TYR A 249 5.19 -5.95 11.92
CA TYR A 249 4.56 -5.07 12.91
C TYR A 249 4.45 -3.62 12.41
N THR A 250 5.53 -3.06 11.84
CA THR A 250 5.55 -1.63 11.50
C THR A 250 4.63 -1.31 10.35
N VAL A 251 4.62 -2.13 9.29
CA VAL A 251 3.76 -1.84 8.13
C VAL A 251 2.29 -1.85 8.53
N ASN A 252 1.90 -2.81 9.38
CA ASN A 252 0.54 -2.86 9.91
C ASN A 252 0.20 -1.63 10.75
N LEU A 253 1.12 -1.17 11.60
CA LEU A 253 0.96 0.03 12.41
C LEU A 253 0.88 1.30 11.54
N VAL A 254 1.77 1.44 10.55
CA VAL A 254 1.80 2.58 9.62
C VAL A 254 0.51 2.62 8.81
N VAL A 255 0.05 1.49 8.26
CA VAL A 255 -1.22 1.44 7.52
C VAL A 255 -2.38 1.84 8.41
N PHE A 256 -2.44 1.36 9.65
CA PHE A 256 -3.47 1.75 10.62
C PHE A 256 -3.46 3.25 10.91
N PHE A 257 -2.28 3.84 11.15
CA PHE A 257 -2.14 5.27 11.40
C PHE A 257 -2.53 6.10 10.17
N VAL A 258 -2.03 5.75 8.99
CA VAL A 258 -2.36 6.45 7.74
C VAL A 258 -3.85 6.37 7.45
N ASP A 259 -4.49 5.22 7.64
CA ASP A 259 -5.93 5.06 7.46
C ASP A 259 -6.75 5.86 8.49
N SER A 260 -6.26 5.99 9.72
CA SER A 260 -6.92 6.80 10.75
C SER A 260 -6.85 8.31 10.45
N ARG A 261 -5.82 8.75 9.74
CA ARG A 261 -5.62 10.18 9.38
C ARG A 261 -6.21 10.53 8.02
N LEU A 262 -6.19 9.60 7.08
CA LEU A 262 -6.81 9.72 5.77
C LEU A 262 -8.18 9.03 5.85
N GLY A 263 -9.21 9.72 6.36
CA GLY A 263 -10.59 9.18 6.50
C GLY A 263 -11.09 8.50 5.23
N GLU A 264 -12.05 7.56 5.34
CA GLU A 264 -12.42 6.60 4.27
C GLU A 264 -12.59 7.22 2.88
N LEU A 265 -12.18 6.49 1.83
CA LEU A 265 -12.44 6.92 0.45
C LEU A 265 -13.97 7.06 0.28
N PRO A 266 -14.46 8.08 -0.44
CA PRO A 266 -15.88 8.18 -0.73
C PRO A 266 -16.30 6.94 -1.51
N ASP A 267 -17.03 6.04 -0.84
CA ASP A 267 -17.55 4.81 -1.43
C ASP A 267 -18.57 5.18 -2.50
N ARG A 268 -18.18 4.99 -3.77
CA ARG A 268 -19.03 5.20 -4.95
C ARG A 268 -20.23 4.24 -5.02
N THR A 269 -20.38 3.32 -4.07
CA THR A 269 -21.50 2.36 -3.97
C THR A 269 -22.77 2.98 -3.41
N ASN A 270 -22.70 4.11 -2.70
CA ASN A 270 -23.88 4.85 -2.25
C ASN A 270 -24.12 6.00 -3.23
N GLY A 271 -25.19 5.86 -4.03
CA GLY A 271 -25.53 6.79 -5.09
C GLY A 271 -25.74 8.22 -4.58
N SER A 272 -24.83 9.11 -4.96
CA SER A 272 -25.14 10.51 -5.26
C SER A 272 -24.32 10.91 -6.50
N PRO A 273 -24.96 11.45 -7.55
CA PRO A 273 -24.24 12.07 -8.64
C PRO A 273 -23.81 13.45 -8.15
N SER A 274 -22.68 13.55 -7.45
CA SER A 274 -22.10 14.86 -7.17
C SER A 274 -21.75 15.52 -8.50
N PRO A 275 -22.37 16.64 -8.88
CA PRO A 275 -21.98 17.38 -10.06
C PRO A 275 -20.60 17.99 -9.80
N LEU A 276 -19.73 17.85 -10.80
CA LEU A 276 -18.65 18.74 -11.20
C LEU A 276 -18.23 19.83 -10.19
N LEU A 277 -16.96 19.74 -9.73
CA LEU A 277 -16.03 20.83 -9.34
C LEU A 277 -16.56 21.99 -8.45
N PRO A 278 -15.86 22.34 -7.37
CA PRO A 278 -15.74 23.72 -6.95
C PRO A 278 -14.40 24.29 -7.43
N MET A 279 -14.40 25.00 -8.55
CA MET A 279 -13.46 26.10 -8.73
C MET A 279 -13.99 27.30 -7.95
N SER A 280 -13.22 27.83 -7.01
CA SER A 280 -12.81 29.24 -6.98
C SER A 280 -12.20 29.56 -5.61
N ILE A 281 -10.87 29.60 -5.58
CA ILE A 281 -10.13 30.42 -4.63
C ILE A 281 -10.13 31.83 -5.23
N LYS A 282 -11.07 32.69 -4.80
CA LYS A 282 -10.82 34.13 -4.59
C LYS A 282 -12.05 34.89 -4.08
N ASP A 283 -11.74 35.76 -3.11
CA ASP A 283 -12.43 36.99 -2.73
C ASP A 283 -13.72 36.89 -1.88
N LYS A 284 -13.56 36.99 -0.55
CA LYS A 284 -13.86 38.25 0.17
C LYS A 284 -13.64 38.14 1.68
N ASP A 285 -12.64 38.86 2.17
CA ASP A 285 -12.72 39.53 3.46
C ASP A 285 -13.94 40.48 3.44
N GLY A 286 -14.71 40.45 4.53
CA GLY A 286 -15.69 41.49 4.83
C GLY A 286 -16.99 40.99 5.41
N ARG A 287 -17.15 41.27 6.71
CA ARG A 287 -18.41 41.68 7.37
C ARG A 287 -19.09 40.65 8.27
N THR A 288 -18.56 40.60 9.48
CA THR A 288 -19.32 40.73 10.73
C THR A 288 -20.60 41.58 10.57
N LYS A 289 -21.76 40.95 10.33
CA LYS A 289 -23.10 41.49 10.68
C LYS A 289 -24.23 40.52 10.31
N GLU A 290 -24.39 39.41 11.03
CA GLU A 290 -25.64 38.65 10.97
C GLU A 290 -25.99 37.87 12.25
N GLU A 291 -25.59 38.38 13.42
CA GLU A 291 -25.97 37.78 14.72
C GLU A 291 -26.98 38.61 15.53
N ASN A 292 -27.40 39.80 15.07
CA ASN A 292 -28.20 40.73 15.90
C ASN A 292 -29.65 41.00 15.45
N HIS A 293 -30.29 40.11 14.69
CA HIS A 293 -31.69 40.31 14.25
C HIS A 293 -32.66 39.16 14.54
N LYS A 294 -32.34 38.25 15.47
CA LYS A 294 -33.27 37.15 15.86
C LYS A 294 -33.63 37.05 17.36
N LEU A 295 -33.33 38.08 18.16
CA LEU A 295 -33.63 38.11 19.60
C LEU A 295 -34.87 38.94 19.98
N LEU A 296 -35.95 38.88 19.21
CA LEU A 296 -37.26 39.40 19.62
C LEU A 296 -38.38 38.57 18.98
N ASN A 297 -38.74 37.44 19.59
CA ASN A 297 -40.15 37.13 19.87
C ASN A 297 -40.23 35.91 20.81
N GLY A 298 -40.95 36.06 21.92
CA GLY A 298 -41.16 35.02 22.90
C GLY A 298 -42.49 34.28 22.72
N ASN A 299 -42.51 33.08 23.28
CA ASN A 299 -43.64 32.30 23.78
C ASN A 299 -44.43 31.39 22.82
N SER A 300 -44.26 30.07 23.01
CA SER A 300 -45.31 29.07 23.29
C SER A 300 -44.99 27.70 22.67
N GLY A 301 -44.99 26.65 23.49
CA GLY A 301 -45.27 25.27 23.06
C GLY A 301 -44.11 24.27 23.11
N ASP A 302 -44.02 23.55 24.23
CA ASP A 302 -43.31 22.27 24.36
C ASP A 302 -43.77 21.24 23.30
N THR A 303 -42.84 20.53 22.65
CA THR A 303 -42.77 19.05 22.72
C THR A 303 -41.42 18.56 22.23
N ALA A 304 -40.79 17.74 23.06
CA ALA A 304 -39.54 17.04 22.81
C ALA A 304 -39.72 15.88 21.81
N ASP A 305 -38.70 15.64 20.97
CA ASP A 305 -38.09 14.31 20.93
C ASP A 305 -36.63 14.39 20.40
N TRP A 306 -35.70 14.36 21.35
CA TRP A 306 -34.26 14.35 21.16
C TRP A 306 -33.78 12.89 21.20
N ARG A 307 -33.17 12.38 20.14
CA ARG A 307 -32.22 11.26 20.29
C ARG A 307 -30.94 11.80 20.92
N PRO A 308 -30.29 11.02 21.82
CA PRO A 308 -28.85 10.88 21.61
C PRO A 308 -28.29 9.47 21.79
N ARG A 309 -27.32 9.25 20.91
CA ARG A 309 -26.28 8.23 20.80
C ARG A 309 -25.57 7.95 22.14
N THR A 310 -25.43 6.69 22.48
CA THR A 310 -24.65 6.22 23.64
C THR A 310 -23.15 6.35 23.37
N GLN A 311 -22.48 7.15 24.21
CA GLN A 311 -21.03 7.22 24.37
C GLN A 311 -20.76 6.88 25.83
N ILE A 312 -20.00 5.82 26.13
CA ILE A 312 -19.57 5.52 27.50
C ILE A 312 -18.05 5.33 27.49
N ASN A 313 -17.36 6.27 28.11
CA ASN A 313 -16.06 6.07 28.71
C ASN A 313 -15.96 6.99 29.94
N GLY A 314 -15.52 6.46 31.10
CA GLY A 314 -15.13 7.30 32.24
C GLY A 314 -15.29 6.71 33.64
N LYS A 315 -14.18 6.18 34.18
CA LYS A 315 -13.62 6.34 35.55
C LYS A 315 -14.47 6.13 36.83
N LEU A 316 -14.03 5.14 37.61
CA LEU A 316 -13.36 5.23 38.93
C LEU A 316 -13.88 6.26 39.97
N LEU A 317 -14.37 5.74 41.10
CA LEU A 317 -14.33 6.40 42.40
C LEU A 317 -14.22 5.33 43.51
N GLU A 318 -13.13 5.43 44.29
CA GLU A 318 -13.01 4.85 45.63
C GLU A 318 -14.05 5.49 46.56
N ASP A 319 -14.62 4.71 47.46
CA ASP A 319 -14.89 5.19 48.81
C ASP A 319 -14.76 4.03 49.80
N GLY A 320 -14.07 4.27 50.90
CA GLY A 320 -13.72 3.28 51.91
C GLY A 320 -14.40 3.54 53.24
N LYS A 321 -14.64 2.47 54.03
CA LYS A 321 -14.35 2.40 55.47
C LYS A 321 -14.71 1.06 56.12
N ASN A 322 -13.71 0.50 56.80
CA ASN A 322 -13.70 -0.06 58.17
C ASN A 322 -14.58 -1.27 58.48
N THR A 323 -13.99 -2.48 58.54
CA THR A 323 -13.49 -3.22 59.75
C THR A 323 -14.57 -3.65 60.74
N VAL A 324 -14.69 -4.97 60.97
CA VAL A 324 -14.45 -5.68 62.26
C VAL A 324 -14.80 -7.18 62.11
N ASP A 325 -13.82 -8.01 62.46
CA ASP A 325 -13.82 -9.36 63.07
C ASP A 325 -15.00 -10.33 62.89
N ALA A 326 -14.68 -11.58 62.50
CA ALA A 326 -14.62 -12.71 63.45
C ALA A 326 -14.32 -14.04 62.73
N ALA A 327 -13.55 -14.87 63.42
CA ALA A 327 -13.04 -16.19 63.04
C ALA A 327 -14.12 -17.24 62.72
N VAL A 328 -13.73 -18.32 62.04
CA VAL A 328 -13.71 -19.71 62.58
C VAL A 328 -13.17 -20.71 61.53
N ASN A 329 -12.28 -21.58 62.02
CA ASN A 329 -11.56 -22.70 61.40
C ASN A 329 -12.48 -23.77 60.77
N GLY A 330 -12.03 -24.59 59.82
CA GLY A 330 -11.18 -25.79 59.98
C GLY A 330 -11.79 -26.89 59.09
N ILE A 331 -11.10 -27.84 58.46
CA ILE A 331 -9.91 -28.64 58.80
C ILE A 331 -9.08 -28.84 57.51
#